data_AF-A0AA88RHF2-F1
#
_entry.id   AF-A0AA88RHF2-F1
#
_cell.length_a   1.000
_cell.length_b   1.000
_cell.length_c   1.000
_cell.angle_alpha   90.00
_cell.angle_beta   90.00
_cell.angle_gamma   90.00
#
_symmetry.space_group_name_H-M   'P 1'
#
loop_
_entity.id
_entity.type
_entity.pdbx_description
1 polymer ?
#
loop_
_entity_poly.entity_id
_entity_poly.type
_entity_poly.pdbx_seq_one_letter_code
_entity_poly.pdbx_strand_id
1 'polypeptide(L)'
;MKLVAAAASAQAFDSFSFQPLISHPLHIPHPSLTHTVTRNLTHCLRKTSLNPLTVKAQQTQIPNPQTNTHSDDVDDDFIPTDQVKLLVKFKSRHNYIRVLQVARKADHPLAGSRLLLLDAPGNIHSIYFPLKSHTDTYFDVFGTLPPILPPGPLGILGFGAGSAARLILELYPQGVVHGWELDPAVISVAREYFGLSRLEKQYPDRLFIYTGNALNASMKNGFSGLLVDLYGKGSLIPELQDPKTWERMRRSLRRGGRIMVNVGGSCVEAEDKGRDGRVVMEETLEAMSKVFDGEVHVLRLGNGKDDSSIALTGEFPDVKVWKKVVPKSLKFYVDMWKPLNG
;
A
#
# COMPACT_ATOMS: atom_id res chain seq x y z
N MET A 1 -46.34 8.78 8.58
CA MET A 1 -47.08 8.72 9.86
C MET A 1 -46.03 8.70 10.97
N LYS A 2 -45.95 9.80 11.71
CA LYS A 2 -44.98 10.07 12.80
C LYS A 2 -45.51 9.52 14.12
N LEU A 3 -44.62 9.09 15.01
CA LEU A 3 -44.76 9.15 16.48
C LEU A 3 -43.38 9.63 17.00
N VAL A 4 -43.16 10.88 17.46
CA VAL A 4 -43.57 11.55 18.72
C VAL A 4 -43.03 10.77 19.94
N ALA A 5 -41.89 11.12 20.53
CA ALA A 5 -41.54 12.27 21.41
C ALA A 5 -42.12 12.19 22.83
N ALA A 6 -41.24 12.23 23.85
CA ALA A 6 -41.52 12.77 25.16
C ALA A 6 -40.22 13.19 25.85
N ALA A 7 -40.11 14.49 26.12
CA ALA A 7 -39.11 15.11 26.98
C ALA A 7 -39.73 15.32 28.37
N ALA A 8 -38.90 15.33 29.42
CA ALA A 8 -39.21 16.00 30.69
C ALA A 8 -37.90 16.46 31.37
N SER A 9 -37.73 17.78 31.38
CA SER A 9 -37.05 18.67 32.33
C SER A 9 -37.38 18.37 33.80
N ALA A 10 -36.75 18.88 34.86
CA ALA A 10 -35.51 19.60 35.20
C ALA A 10 -35.61 19.83 36.74
N GLN A 11 -34.51 19.91 37.49
CA GLN A 11 -34.22 20.93 38.53
C GLN A 11 -33.08 20.51 39.47
N ALA A 12 -32.42 21.53 40.00
CA ALA A 12 -31.11 21.58 40.62
C ALA A 12 -31.17 21.78 42.15
N PHE A 13 -30.00 22.13 42.72
CA PHE A 13 -29.62 22.41 44.13
C PHE A 13 -29.09 21.16 44.87
N ASP A 14 -27.92 21.13 45.50
CA ASP A 14 -27.09 22.17 46.11
C ASP A 14 -25.58 21.83 46.14
N SER A 15 -24.79 22.89 46.30
CA SER A 15 -23.33 22.98 46.46
C SER A 15 -22.81 22.49 47.81
N PHE A 16 -21.63 21.85 47.84
CA PHE A 16 -20.59 22.06 48.87
C PHE A 16 -19.18 21.77 48.31
N SER A 17 -18.27 22.72 48.54
CA SER A 17 -16.83 22.67 48.29
C SER A 17 -16.11 22.05 49.50
N PHE A 18 -15.01 21.31 49.32
CA PHE A 18 -13.72 21.53 50.02
C PHE A 18 -12.60 20.55 49.55
N GLN A 19 -11.55 21.16 48.99
CA GLN A 19 -10.10 20.87 48.96
C GLN A 19 -9.45 19.57 48.41
N PRO A 20 -8.27 19.69 47.73
CA PRO A 20 -7.53 18.58 47.14
C PRO A 20 -6.47 18.00 48.10
N LEU A 21 -6.31 16.68 48.08
CA LEU A 21 -5.20 15.98 48.74
C LEU A 21 -4.21 15.47 47.70
N ILE A 22 -2.98 15.99 47.81
CA ILE A 22 -1.77 15.55 47.13
C ILE A 22 -1.30 14.25 47.78
N SER A 23 -0.91 13.26 46.99
CA SER A 23 -0.05 12.16 47.46
C SER A 23 0.88 11.66 46.34
N HIS A 24 2.17 11.60 46.69
CA HIS A 24 3.35 11.30 45.88
C HIS A 24 3.44 9.83 45.41
N PRO A 25 4.28 9.53 44.40
CA PRO A 25 4.33 8.23 43.72
C PRO A 25 5.13 7.18 44.51
N LEU A 26 4.57 5.97 44.61
CA LEU A 26 5.24 4.80 45.17
C LEU A 26 6.08 4.08 44.11
N HIS A 27 7.38 4.05 44.38
CA HIS A 27 8.43 3.34 43.68
C HIS A 27 8.45 1.87 44.16
N ILE A 28 8.42 0.89 43.25
CA ILE A 28 8.66 -0.53 43.56
C ILE A 28 9.65 -1.11 42.54
N PRO A 29 10.65 -1.92 42.95
CA PRO A 29 11.90 -2.13 42.20
C PRO A 29 11.88 -3.34 41.25
N HIS A 30 12.74 -3.27 40.23
CA HIS A 30 13.16 -4.38 39.37
C HIS A 30 14.04 -5.40 40.12
N PRO A 31 13.90 -6.71 39.83
CA PRO A 31 14.98 -7.66 40.02
C PRO A 31 15.71 -7.92 38.69
N SER A 32 16.99 -7.58 38.70
CA SER A 32 18.01 -7.94 37.72
C SER A 32 18.38 -9.42 37.90
N LEU A 33 18.26 -10.22 36.83
CA LEU A 33 18.94 -11.51 36.76
C LEU A 33 19.76 -11.57 35.47
N THR A 34 21.06 -11.48 35.68
CA THR A 34 22.14 -11.72 34.72
C THR A 34 22.23 -13.21 34.41
N HIS A 35 21.99 -13.59 33.16
CA HIS A 35 22.55 -14.82 32.59
C HIS A 35 23.32 -14.48 31.32
N THR A 36 24.64 -14.54 31.47
CA THR A 36 25.62 -14.47 30.40
C THR A 36 25.52 -15.73 29.56
N VAL A 37 25.09 -15.61 28.30
CA VAL A 37 25.35 -16.60 27.26
C VAL A 37 26.10 -15.90 26.14
N THR A 38 27.41 -16.04 26.17
CA THR A 38 28.32 -15.73 25.07
C THR A 38 28.04 -16.72 23.92
N ARG A 39 27.35 -16.27 22.87
CA ARG A 39 27.40 -16.90 21.56
C ARG A 39 28.09 -15.96 20.59
N ASN A 40 29.36 -16.25 20.32
CA ASN A 40 30.08 -15.75 19.16
C ASN A 40 29.35 -16.24 17.90
N LEU A 41 28.75 -15.31 17.17
CA LEU A 41 28.25 -15.54 15.82
C LEU A 41 28.90 -14.49 14.90
N THR A 42 30.13 -14.78 14.51
CA THR A 42 30.65 -14.35 13.21
C THR A 42 29.79 -14.99 12.15
N HIS A 43 28.88 -14.23 11.53
CA HIS A 43 28.23 -14.66 10.31
C HIS A 43 28.29 -13.56 9.25
N CYS A 44 29.13 -13.87 8.26
CA CYS A 44 29.22 -13.39 6.90
C CYS A 44 28.04 -12.50 6.44
N LEU A 45 28.35 -11.25 6.12
CA LEU A 45 27.54 -10.37 5.28
C LEU A 45 27.39 -10.99 3.88
N ARG A 46 26.42 -11.88 3.69
CA ARG A 46 25.95 -12.23 2.34
C ARG A 46 25.07 -11.08 1.87
N LYS A 47 25.54 -10.39 0.81
CA LYS A 47 24.71 -9.53 -0.02
C LYS A 47 23.58 -10.40 -0.58
N THR A 48 22.39 -10.31 0.00
CA THR A 48 21.18 -10.89 -0.59
C THR A 48 20.83 -10.04 -1.81
N SER A 49 20.93 -10.63 -3.00
CA SER A 49 20.29 -10.11 -4.21
C SER A 49 18.79 -10.07 -3.94
N LEU A 50 18.21 -8.88 -3.87
CA LEU A 50 16.80 -8.67 -3.60
C LEU A 50 16.08 -8.55 -4.95
N ASN A 51 15.54 -9.66 -5.43
CA ASN A 51 14.59 -9.65 -6.54
C ASN A 51 13.19 -9.34 -5.97
N PRO A 52 12.44 -8.37 -6.50
CA PRO A 52 11.05 -8.15 -6.13
C PRO A 52 10.17 -9.28 -6.68
N LEU A 53 9.21 -9.74 -5.88
CA LEU A 53 8.45 -10.97 -6.10
C LEU A 53 7.16 -10.72 -6.91
N THR A 54 6.85 -11.65 -7.81
CA THR A 54 5.54 -11.77 -8.46
C THR A 54 4.98 -13.18 -8.28
N VAL A 55 3.70 -13.30 -7.90
CA VAL A 55 3.00 -14.59 -7.80
C VAL A 55 1.90 -14.63 -8.86
N LYS A 56 2.03 -15.54 -9.83
CA LYS A 56 0.95 -15.91 -10.76
C LYS A 56 0.18 -17.11 -10.19
N ALA A 57 -1.14 -17.00 -10.11
CA ALA A 57 -2.02 -18.13 -9.76
C ALA A 57 -2.61 -18.74 -11.03
N GLN A 58 -2.20 -19.95 -11.42
CA GLN A 58 -2.77 -20.61 -12.60
C GLN A 58 -4.25 -20.98 -12.42
N GLN A 59 -5.03 -20.74 -13.48
CA GLN A 59 -6.34 -21.34 -13.71
C GLN A 59 -6.17 -22.78 -14.20
N THR A 60 -6.96 -23.70 -13.65
CA THR A 60 -7.00 -25.11 -14.07
C THR A 60 -7.57 -25.23 -15.48
N GLN A 61 -6.73 -25.57 -16.45
CA GLN A 61 -7.16 -26.20 -17.71
C GLN A 61 -6.76 -27.67 -17.71
N ILE A 62 -7.70 -28.53 -18.11
CA ILE A 62 -7.57 -29.98 -18.20
C ILE A 62 -6.54 -30.32 -19.30
N PRO A 63 -5.50 -31.14 -19.04
CA PRO A 63 -4.49 -31.42 -20.04
C PRO A 63 -4.96 -32.50 -21.03
N ASN A 64 -4.79 -32.22 -22.33
CA ASN A 64 -4.75 -33.23 -23.38
C ASN A 64 -3.27 -33.59 -23.63
N PRO A 65 -2.87 -34.87 -23.72
CA PRO A 65 -1.46 -35.25 -23.72
C PRO A 65 -0.88 -35.22 -25.14
N GLN A 66 0.26 -34.53 -25.31
CA GLN A 66 1.45 -34.94 -26.07
C GLN A 66 2.23 -33.71 -26.57
N THR A 67 3.35 -33.40 -25.93
CA THR A 67 4.67 -33.28 -26.59
C THR A 67 5.74 -33.00 -25.52
N ASN A 68 6.75 -33.88 -25.48
CA ASN A 68 7.93 -33.73 -24.64
C ASN A 68 8.86 -32.69 -25.25
N THR A 69 9.16 -31.64 -24.51
CA THR A 69 10.40 -30.87 -24.65
C THR A 69 10.87 -30.51 -23.25
N HIS A 70 12.01 -31.09 -22.86
CA HIS A 70 12.74 -30.72 -21.66
C HIS A 70 13.20 -29.26 -21.78
N SER A 71 12.75 -28.43 -20.84
CA SER A 71 13.38 -27.16 -20.48
C SER A 71 13.39 -27.08 -18.96
N ASP A 72 14.54 -27.45 -18.38
CA ASP A 72 14.85 -27.27 -16.96
C ASP A 72 15.15 -25.79 -16.70
N ASP A 73 14.11 -24.96 -16.67
CA ASP A 73 14.10 -23.64 -16.03
C ASP A 73 12.91 -23.65 -15.07
N VAL A 74 13.13 -24.11 -13.84
CA VAL A 74 12.13 -24.06 -12.78
C VAL A 74 12.02 -22.61 -12.33
N ASP A 75 10.89 -21.97 -12.61
CA ASP A 75 10.52 -20.66 -12.07
C ASP A 75 10.65 -20.70 -10.54
N ASP A 76 11.65 -19.98 -10.00
CA ASP A 76 12.03 -19.95 -8.58
C ASP A 76 10.99 -19.21 -7.69
N ASP A 77 9.93 -18.66 -8.30
CA ASP A 77 8.94 -17.77 -7.66
C ASP A 77 7.58 -18.44 -7.39
N PHE A 78 7.42 -19.74 -7.63
CA PHE A 78 6.12 -20.41 -7.43
C PHE A 78 5.93 -20.92 -5.99
N ILE A 79 4.88 -20.44 -5.31
CA ILE A 79 4.47 -20.99 -4.02
C ILE A 79 3.69 -22.30 -4.27
N PRO A 80 4.11 -23.44 -3.72
CA PRO A 80 3.37 -24.69 -3.86
C PRO A 80 1.91 -24.55 -3.43
N THR A 81 0.98 -25.09 -4.22
CA THR A 81 -0.47 -24.93 -4.01
C THR A 81 -0.94 -25.45 -2.65
N ASP A 82 -0.29 -26.47 -2.10
CA ASP A 82 -0.55 -27.01 -0.75
C ASP A 82 -0.15 -26.05 0.38
N GLN A 83 0.64 -25.03 0.06
CA GLN A 83 1.09 -23.98 0.98
C GLN A 83 0.29 -22.68 0.83
N VAL A 84 -0.73 -22.65 -0.03
CA VAL A 84 -1.63 -21.51 -0.22
C VAL A 84 -3.06 -21.92 0.11
N LYS A 85 -3.68 -21.23 1.05
CA LYS A 85 -5.09 -21.45 1.42
C LYS A 85 -5.97 -20.32 0.90
N LEU A 86 -7.00 -20.66 0.12
CA LEU A 86 -8.08 -19.74 -0.21
C LEU A 86 -8.96 -19.51 1.03
N LEU A 87 -9.07 -18.27 1.49
CA LEU A 87 -9.91 -17.88 2.62
C LEU A 87 -11.31 -17.45 2.15
N VAL A 88 -11.39 -16.66 1.08
CA VAL A 88 -12.65 -16.17 0.54
C VAL A 88 -12.55 -15.99 -0.98
N LYS A 89 -13.66 -16.23 -1.70
CA LYS A 89 -13.79 -16.00 -3.14
C LYS A 89 -15.23 -15.65 -3.49
N PHE A 90 -15.46 -14.49 -4.08
CA PHE A 90 -16.77 -14.08 -4.57
C PHE A 90 -16.65 -12.95 -5.60
N LYS A 91 -17.76 -12.62 -6.26
CA LYS A 91 -17.85 -11.50 -7.19
C LYS A 91 -18.67 -10.37 -6.55
N SER A 92 -18.13 -9.16 -6.50
CA SER A 92 -18.85 -7.95 -6.12
C SER A 92 -19.39 -7.24 -7.37
N ARG A 93 -19.94 -6.02 -7.20
CA ARG A 93 -20.31 -5.17 -8.33
C ARG A 93 -19.11 -4.78 -9.20
N HIS A 94 -17.92 -4.65 -8.60
CA HIS A 94 -16.75 -4.06 -9.25
C HIS A 94 -15.65 -5.09 -9.51
N ASN A 95 -15.49 -6.10 -8.66
CA ASN A 95 -14.33 -6.98 -8.65
C ASN A 95 -14.68 -8.47 -8.53
N TYR A 96 -13.78 -9.31 -9.02
CA TYR A 96 -13.68 -10.70 -8.56
C TYR A 96 -12.69 -10.75 -7.39
N ILE A 97 -13.22 -10.90 -6.17
CA ILE A 97 -12.43 -10.80 -4.94
C ILE A 97 -11.99 -12.20 -4.50
N ARG A 98 -10.69 -12.34 -4.25
CA ARG A 98 -10.06 -13.52 -3.66
C ARG A 98 -9.13 -13.11 -2.53
N VAL A 99 -9.14 -13.87 -1.44
CA VAL A 99 -8.15 -13.74 -0.36
C VAL A 99 -7.40 -15.04 -0.20
N LEU A 100 -6.08 -14.97 -0.33
CA LEU A 100 -5.17 -16.09 -0.13
C LEU A 100 -4.38 -15.91 1.17
N GLN A 101 -4.11 -17.01 1.87
CA GLN A 101 -3.20 -17.07 3.00
C GLN A 101 -2.02 -17.95 2.60
N VAL A 102 -0.82 -17.38 2.61
CA VAL A 102 0.42 -18.14 2.40
C VAL A 102 0.85 -18.75 3.72
N ALA A 103 1.24 -20.02 3.70
CA ALA A 103 1.75 -20.72 4.88
C ALA A 103 3.02 -20.06 5.41
N ARG A 104 3.19 -20.04 6.74
CA ARG A 104 4.42 -19.51 7.38
C ARG A 104 5.67 -20.35 7.12
N LYS A 105 5.47 -21.65 6.85
CA LYS A 105 6.53 -22.60 6.55
C LYS A 105 6.97 -22.57 5.09
N ALA A 106 6.33 -21.75 4.26
CA ALA A 106 6.68 -21.66 2.86
C ALA A 106 8.09 -21.07 2.71
N ASP A 107 8.88 -21.65 1.81
CA ASP A 107 10.16 -21.08 1.42
C ASP A 107 9.93 -20.05 0.32
N HIS A 108 9.28 -18.95 0.69
CA HIS A 108 8.91 -17.88 -0.22
C HIS A 108 8.78 -16.58 0.57
N PRO A 109 9.15 -15.39 0.05
CA PRO A 109 9.15 -14.20 0.89
C PRO A 109 7.75 -13.65 1.22
N LEU A 110 6.71 -14.15 0.55
CA LEU A 110 5.31 -13.97 0.97
C LEU A 110 4.86 -14.92 2.10
N ALA A 111 5.75 -15.73 2.67
CA ALA A 111 5.41 -16.65 3.76
C ALA A 111 4.69 -15.95 4.92
N GLY A 112 3.56 -16.51 5.35
CA GLY A 112 2.74 -15.97 6.43
C GLY A 112 1.92 -14.73 6.07
N SER A 113 1.93 -14.28 4.82
CA SER A 113 1.11 -13.15 4.35
C SER A 113 -0.33 -13.55 4.04
N ARG A 114 -1.19 -12.54 3.97
CA ARG A 114 -2.48 -12.57 3.29
C ARG A 114 -2.41 -11.69 2.04
N LEU A 115 -2.95 -12.20 0.94
CA LEU A 115 -2.93 -11.54 -0.37
C LEU A 115 -4.37 -11.25 -0.78
N LEU A 116 -4.64 -10.01 -1.18
CA LEU A 116 -5.88 -9.63 -1.84
C LEU A 116 -5.64 -9.70 -3.34
N LEU A 117 -6.40 -10.55 -4.02
CA LEU A 117 -6.38 -10.66 -5.47
C LEU A 117 -7.72 -10.13 -5.99
N LEU A 118 -7.65 -9.15 -6.90
CA LEU A 118 -8.83 -8.60 -7.59
C LEU A 118 -8.77 -8.92 -9.09
N ASP A 119 -9.86 -8.58 -9.79
CA ASP A 119 -10.06 -8.85 -11.21
C ASP A 119 -10.04 -10.35 -11.59
N ALA A 120 -10.42 -10.67 -12.83
CA ALA A 120 -10.39 -12.05 -13.31
C ALA A 120 -8.96 -12.65 -13.33
N PRO A 121 -7.90 -11.93 -13.76
CA PRO A 121 -6.53 -12.44 -13.78
C PRO A 121 -6.02 -12.76 -12.37
N GLY A 122 -6.44 -11.99 -11.36
CA GLY A 122 -6.03 -12.20 -9.98
C GLY A 122 -4.71 -11.54 -9.64
N ASN A 123 -4.50 -10.33 -10.16
CA ASN A 123 -3.36 -9.51 -9.79
C ASN A 123 -3.39 -9.22 -8.27
N ILE A 124 -2.23 -9.12 -7.64
CA ILE A 124 -2.15 -8.77 -6.23
C ILE A 124 -2.43 -7.28 -6.07
N HIS A 125 -3.49 -6.95 -5.36
CA HIS A 125 -3.90 -5.57 -5.06
C HIS A 125 -3.56 -5.16 -3.62
N SER A 126 -3.27 -6.10 -2.73
CA SER A 126 -2.75 -5.80 -1.38
C SER A 126 -2.06 -6.99 -0.74
N ILE A 127 -1.10 -6.69 0.14
CA ILE A 127 -0.34 -7.67 0.92
C ILE A 127 -0.40 -7.27 2.40
N TYR A 128 -0.71 -8.23 3.26
CA TYR A 128 -0.73 -8.03 4.71
C TYR A 128 0.10 -9.10 5.42
N PHE A 129 1.10 -8.67 6.17
CA PHE A 129 1.82 -9.51 7.11
C PHE A 129 1.37 -9.22 8.55
N PRO A 130 0.84 -10.20 9.29
CA PRO A 130 0.42 -9.96 10.67
C PRO A 130 1.54 -9.53 11.63
N LEU A 131 2.80 -9.87 11.32
CA LEU A 131 3.95 -9.72 12.22
C LEU A 131 5.01 -8.72 11.73
N LYS A 132 4.85 -8.13 10.54
CA LYS A 132 5.73 -7.07 10.01
C LYS A 132 4.93 -6.04 9.21
N SER A 133 5.50 -4.85 9.06
CA SER A 133 4.89 -3.72 8.33
C SER A 133 5.25 -3.70 6.86
N HIS A 134 6.51 -3.98 6.56
CA HIS A 134 7.06 -3.96 5.20
C HIS A 134 6.54 -5.14 4.39
N THR A 135 6.22 -4.88 3.13
CA THR A 135 5.77 -5.93 2.21
C THR A 135 6.90 -6.52 1.38
N ASP A 136 8.06 -5.85 1.33
CA ASP A 136 9.18 -6.12 0.43
C ASP A 136 8.76 -6.04 -1.05
N THR A 137 7.76 -5.21 -1.35
CA THR A 137 7.24 -4.96 -2.70
C THR A 137 7.11 -3.45 -2.96
N TYR A 138 6.51 -3.06 -4.08
CA TYR A 138 6.35 -1.66 -4.44
C TYR A 138 5.59 -0.82 -3.40
N PHE A 139 4.74 -1.42 -2.55
CA PHE A 139 4.07 -0.69 -1.47
C PHE A 139 5.07 -0.01 -0.52
N ASP A 140 6.27 -0.58 -0.36
CA ASP A 140 7.31 -0.01 0.50
C ASP A 140 7.93 1.27 -0.11
N VAL A 141 7.90 1.41 -1.44
CA VAL A 141 8.35 2.62 -2.15
C VAL A 141 7.47 3.81 -1.77
N PHE A 142 6.15 3.61 -1.62
CA PHE A 142 5.25 4.66 -1.14
C PHE A 142 5.64 5.22 0.23
N GLY A 143 6.26 4.39 1.07
CA GLY A 143 6.82 4.82 2.35
C GLY A 143 7.94 5.86 2.22
N THR A 144 8.52 6.08 1.04
CA THR A 144 9.57 7.10 0.83
C THR A 144 9.03 8.50 0.59
N LEU A 145 7.73 8.64 0.27
CA LEU A 145 7.11 9.92 -0.06
C LEU A 145 6.93 10.87 1.15
N PRO A 146 6.39 10.44 2.32
CA PRO A 146 5.99 11.38 3.37
C PRO A 146 7.07 12.37 3.84
N PRO A 147 8.36 11.98 3.96
CA PRO A 147 9.42 12.90 4.41
C PRO A 147 9.73 14.08 3.48
N ILE A 148 9.30 14.03 2.22
CA ILE A 148 9.54 15.09 1.22
C ILE A 148 8.27 15.90 0.90
N LEU A 149 7.21 15.72 1.69
CA LEU A 149 5.96 16.45 1.56
C LEU A 149 5.89 17.65 2.51
N PRO A 150 5.13 18.71 2.17
CA PRO A 150 4.74 19.71 3.14
C PRO A 150 3.84 19.09 4.23
N PRO A 151 3.66 19.75 5.39
CA PRO A 151 2.67 19.30 6.37
C PRO A 151 1.29 19.14 5.74
N GLY A 152 0.49 18.17 6.20
CA GLY A 152 -0.90 17.97 5.75
C GLY A 152 -1.26 16.51 5.49
N PRO A 153 -2.52 16.25 5.09
CA PRO A 153 -3.03 14.91 4.88
C PRO A 153 -2.53 14.31 3.56
N LEU A 154 -2.21 13.02 3.59
CA LEU A 154 -1.96 12.20 2.41
C LEU A 154 -3.26 11.60 1.90
N GLY A 155 -3.49 11.67 0.59
CA GLY A 155 -4.56 10.93 -0.08
C GLY A 155 -4.02 9.61 -0.65
N ILE A 156 -4.78 8.53 -0.49
CA ILE A 156 -4.53 7.24 -1.16
C ILE A 156 -5.71 6.99 -2.09
N LEU A 157 -5.45 7.01 -3.40
CA LEU A 157 -6.44 6.79 -4.44
C LEU A 157 -6.29 5.35 -4.93
N GLY A 158 -7.26 4.50 -4.63
CA GLY A 158 -7.09 3.05 -4.70
C GLY A 158 -6.54 2.55 -3.37
N PHE A 159 -7.44 2.25 -2.44
CA PHE A 159 -7.06 1.88 -1.07
C PHE A 159 -6.73 0.40 -0.94
N GLY A 160 -7.37 -0.45 -1.75
CA GLY A 160 -7.27 -1.90 -1.63
C GLY A 160 -7.58 -2.35 -0.20
N ALA A 161 -6.72 -3.18 0.37
CA ALA A 161 -6.83 -3.62 1.75
C ALA A 161 -6.04 -2.77 2.77
N GLY A 162 -5.50 -1.62 2.33
CA GLY A 162 -4.82 -0.66 3.22
C GLY A 162 -3.34 -0.93 3.49
N SER A 163 -2.64 -1.69 2.63
CA SER A 163 -1.20 -1.98 2.78
C SER A 163 -0.36 -0.71 2.88
N ALA A 164 -0.53 0.23 1.94
CA ALA A 164 0.19 1.51 1.96
C ALA A 164 -0.19 2.38 3.17
N ALA A 165 -1.48 2.41 3.53
CA ALA A 165 -1.97 3.18 4.67
C ALA A 165 -1.33 2.70 5.98
N ARG A 166 -1.30 1.38 6.20
CA ARG A 166 -0.67 0.77 7.38
C ARG A 166 0.81 1.14 7.47
N LEU A 167 1.55 0.99 6.38
CA LEU A 167 2.97 1.32 6.32
C LEU A 167 3.22 2.79 6.71
N ILE A 168 2.47 3.72 6.12
CA ILE A 168 2.61 5.16 6.42
C ILE A 168 2.29 5.46 7.88
N LEU A 169 1.18 4.93 8.41
CA LEU A 169 0.74 5.23 9.77
C LEU A 169 1.72 4.70 10.84
N GLU A 170 2.31 3.54 10.59
CA GLU A 170 3.29 2.92 11.48
C GLU A 170 4.68 3.58 11.40
N LEU A 171 5.10 4.04 10.22
CA LEU A 171 6.41 4.69 10.04
C LEU A 171 6.42 6.17 10.45
N TYR A 172 5.30 6.88 10.28
CA TYR A 172 5.23 8.33 10.42
C TYR A 172 4.18 8.74 11.47
N PRO A 173 4.58 9.02 12.73
CA PRO A 173 3.65 9.32 13.82
C PRO A 173 2.71 10.52 13.57
N GLN A 174 3.11 11.45 12.71
CA GLN A 174 2.33 12.63 12.32
C GLN A 174 1.53 12.45 11.03
N GLY A 175 1.66 11.29 10.36
CA GLY A 175 0.96 11.01 9.12
C GLY A 175 -0.54 10.88 9.33
N VAL A 176 -1.31 11.64 8.54
CA VAL A 176 -2.78 11.54 8.43
C VAL A 176 -3.09 11.04 7.03
N VAL A 177 -3.87 9.96 6.93
CA VAL A 177 -4.17 9.25 5.69
C VAL A 177 -5.67 9.28 5.44
N HIS A 178 -6.04 9.70 4.24
CA HIS A 178 -7.40 9.61 3.70
C HIS A 178 -7.38 8.67 2.49
N GLY A 179 -8.09 7.54 2.57
CA GLY A 179 -8.09 6.50 1.54
C GLY A 179 -9.42 6.38 0.81
N TRP A 180 -9.39 6.24 -0.51
CA TRP A 180 -10.56 5.98 -1.35
C TRP A 180 -10.51 4.60 -2.00
N GLU A 181 -11.59 3.83 -1.80
CA GLU A 181 -11.83 2.57 -2.48
C GLU A 181 -13.16 2.64 -3.24
N LEU A 182 -13.18 2.19 -4.49
CA LEU A 182 -14.41 2.18 -5.27
C LEU A 182 -15.38 1.11 -4.76
N ASP A 183 -14.86 -0.05 -4.38
CA ASP A 183 -15.64 -1.22 -4.02
C ASP A 183 -15.80 -1.42 -2.50
N PRO A 184 -16.99 -1.19 -1.91
CA PRO A 184 -17.21 -1.40 -0.48
C PRO A 184 -16.99 -2.85 -0.02
N ALA A 185 -17.08 -3.83 -0.93
CA ALA A 185 -16.79 -5.21 -0.61
C ALA A 185 -15.29 -5.43 -0.32
N VAL A 186 -14.40 -4.69 -0.99
CA VAL A 186 -12.96 -4.73 -0.74
C VAL A 186 -12.66 -4.21 0.66
N ILE A 187 -13.28 -3.09 1.07
CA ILE A 187 -13.13 -2.57 2.44
C ILE A 187 -13.64 -3.56 3.50
N SER A 188 -14.76 -4.23 3.22
CA SER A 188 -15.31 -5.24 4.14
C SER A 188 -14.34 -6.42 4.31
N VAL A 189 -13.78 -6.92 3.21
CA VAL A 189 -12.76 -7.97 3.20
C VAL A 189 -11.47 -7.51 3.90
N ALA A 190 -11.06 -6.25 3.72
CA ALA A 190 -9.89 -5.68 4.37
C ALA A 190 -10.05 -5.64 5.90
N ARG A 191 -11.25 -5.28 6.37
CA ARG A 191 -11.63 -5.27 7.79
C ARG A 191 -11.57 -6.65 8.43
N GLU A 192 -12.00 -7.67 7.70
CA GLU A 192 -12.05 -9.06 8.18
C GLU A 192 -10.68 -9.76 8.11
N TYR A 193 -9.96 -9.61 7.00
CA TYR A 193 -8.78 -10.41 6.70
C TYR A 193 -7.45 -9.64 6.74
N PHE A 194 -7.43 -8.32 6.65
CA PHE A 194 -6.18 -7.55 6.49
C PHE A 194 -5.88 -6.64 7.69
N GLY A 195 -6.57 -6.85 8.81
CA GLY A 195 -6.33 -6.11 10.04
C GLY A 195 -6.80 -4.65 10.00
N LEU A 196 -7.54 -4.24 8.96
CA LEU A 196 -7.98 -2.86 8.79
C LEU A 196 -8.85 -2.38 9.97
N SER A 197 -9.73 -3.24 10.50
CA SER A 197 -10.54 -2.92 11.69
C SER A 197 -9.69 -2.56 12.92
N ARG A 198 -8.54 -3.23 13.08
CA ARG A 198 -7.60 -2.93 14.17
C ARG A 198 -6.88 -1.61 13.88
N LEU A 199 -6.49 -1.38 12.64
CA LEU A 199 -5.82 -0.16 12.19
C LEU A 199 -6.70 1.09 12.39
N GLU A 200 -7.99 1.01 12.02
CA GLU A 200 -9.00 2.07 12.25
C GLU A 200 -9.11 2.40 13.75
N LYS A 201 -9.16 1.37 14.62
CA LYS A 201 -9.21 1.57 16.09
C LYS A 201 -7.92 2.14 16.67
N GLN A 202 -6.78 1.78 16.10
CA GLN A 202 -5.47 2.24 16.57
C GLN A 202 -5.19 3.69 16.16
N TYR A 203 -5.77 4.14 15.05
CA TYR A 203 -5.52 5.46 14.46
C TYR A 203 -6.83 6.22 14.13
N PRO A 204 -7.75 6.39 15.09
CA PRO A 204 -9.10 6.92 14.82
C PRO A 204 -9.10 8.35 14.28
N ASP A 205 -8.10 9.16 14.66
CA ASP A 205 -7.97 10.56 14.24
C ASP A 205 -6.97 10.75 13.07
N ARG A 206 -6.43 9.66 12.54
CA ARG A 206 -5.37 9.68 11.52
C ARG A 206 -5.66 8.83 10.30
N LEU A 207 -6.61 7.90 10.36
CA LEU A 207 -7.04 7.07 9.24
C LEU A 207 -8.51 7.32 8.93
N PHE A 208 -8.78 7.82 7.73
CA PHE A 208 -10.12 8.04 7.22
C PHE A 208 -10.29 7.26 5.92
N ILE A 209 -11.40 6.52 5.79
CA ILE A 209 -11.65 5.64 4.64
C ILE A 209 -12.98 6.03 4.01
N TYR A 210 -12.96 6.20 2.70
CA TYR A 210 -14.10 6.63 1.90
C TYR A 210 -14.38 5.60 0.81
N THR A 211 -15.66 5.34 0.56
CA THR A 211 -16.09 4.54 -0.57
C THR A 211 -16.56 5.45 -1.70
N GLY A 212 -16.02 5.28 -2.90
CA GLY A 212 -16.44 6.03 -4.08
C GLY A 212 -15.31 6.20 -5.10
N ASN A 213 -15.62 6.91 -6.19
CA ASN A 213 -14.64 7.21 -7.23
C ASN A 213 -13.52 8.10 -6.66
N ALA A 214 -12.31 7.55 -6.58
CA ALA A 214 -11.14 8.22 -6.05
C ALA A 214 -10.71 9.45 -6.88
N LEU A 215 -11.07 9.54 -8.16
CA LEU A 215 -10.80 10.73 -8.99
C LEU A 215 -11.60 11.97 -8.55
N ASN A 216 -12.62 11.79 -7.71
CA ASN A 216 -13.38 12.88 -7.09
C ASN A 216 -12.85 13.25 -5.69
N ALA A 217 -11.78 12.61 -5.22
CA ALA A 217 -11.20 12.88 -3.91
C ALA A 217 -10.73 14.34 -3.83
N SER A 218 -11.09 15.01 -2.73
CA SER A 218 -10.70 16.39 -2.48
C SER A 218 -10.65 16.68 -0.99
N MET A 219 -9.84 17.68 -0.63
CA MET A 219 -9.71 18.18 0.73
C MET A 219 -9.79 19.70 0.70
N LYS A 220 -10.40 20.32 1.73
CA LYS A 220 -10.61 21.77 1.81
C LYS A 220 -9.33 22.59 1.57
N ASN A 221 -8.19 22.10 2.06
CA ASN A 221 -6.89 22.75 1.94
C ASN A 221 -5.94 22.00 1.00
N GLY A 222 -6.43 21.04 0.21
CA GLY A 222 -5.64 20.15 -0.62
C GLY A 222 -4.85 19.08 0.15
N PHE A 223 -4.32 18.11 -0.59
CA PHE A 223 -3.47 17.05 -0.06
C PHE A 223 -2.00 17.49 0.01
N SER A 224 -1.27 17.09 1.06
CA SER A 224 0.19 17.25 1.09
C SER A 224 0.86 16.33 0.08
N GLY A 225 0.30 15.15 -0.18
CA GLY A 225 0.69 14.27 -1.26
C GLY A 225 -0.39 13.26 -1.60
N LEU A 226 -0.28 12.69 -2.79
CA LEU A 226 -1.17 11.66 -3.30
C LEU A 226 -0.39 10.39 -3.61
N LEU A 227 -0.87 9.27 -3.09
CA LEU A 227 -0.52 7.93 -3.58
C LEU A 227 -1.62 7.48 -4.53
N VAL A 228 -1.26 7.05 -5.74
CA VAL A 228 -2.22 6.62 -6.76
C VAL A 228 -1.92 5.17 -7.14
N ASP A 229 -2.92 4.31 -6.98
CA ASP A 229 -2.85 2.88 -7.25
C ASP A 229 -4.21 2.43 -7.84
N LEU A 230 -4.55 3.01 -8.99
CA LEU A 230 -5.88 2.90 -9.58
C LEU A 230 -5.89 1.89 -10.73
N TYR A 231 -6.38 0.70 -10.42
CA TYR A 231 -6.55 -0.39 -11.37
C TYR A 231 -8.02 -0.80 -11.48
N GLY A 232 -8.39 -1.30 -12.64
CA GLY A 232 -9.67 -1.96 -12.86
C GLY A 232 -9.56 -2.92 -14.03
N LYS A 233 -10.17 -4.11 -13.89
CA LYS A 233 -10.10 -5.17 -14.90
C LYS A 233 -8.65 -5.56 -15.23
N GLY A 234 -7.78 -5.55 -14.22
CA GLY A 234 -6.39 -5.95 -14.34
C GLY A 234 -5.51 -4.97 -15.11
N SER A 235 -5.93 -3.72 -15.32
CA SER A 235 -5.14 -2.69 -16.01
C SER A 235 -5.25 -1.36 -15.27
N LEU A 236 -4.29 -0.45 -15.44
CA LEU A 236 -4.46 0.93 -15.02
C LEU A 236 -5.74 1.49 -15.65
N ILE A 237 -6.49 2.28 -14.88
CA ILE A 237 -7.71 2.89 -15.40
C ILE A 237 -7.37 3.86 -16.55
N PRO A 238 -8.17 3.89 -17.63
CA PRO A 238 -7.86 4.68 -18.82
C PRO A 238 -7.78 6.19 -18.55
N GLU A 239 -8.43 6.68 -17.49
CA GLU A 239 -8.37 8.08 -17.08
C GLU A 239 -6.95 8.55 -16.74
N LEU A 240 -6.03 7.64 -16.35
CA LEU A 240 -4.64 7.98 -16.08
C LEU A 240 -3.80 8.21 -17.35
N GLN A 241 -4.31 7.82 -18.52
CA GLN A 241 -3.70 8.12 -19.82
C GLN A 241 -4.12 9.51 -20.36
N ASP A 242 -5.00 10.23 -19.65
CA ASP A 242 -5.43 11.61 -20.00
C ASP A 242 -4.69 12.66 -19.14
N PRO A 243 -3.89 13.56 -19.76
CA PRO A 243 -3.26 14.70 -19.07
C PRO A 243 -4.22 15.50 -18.18
N LYS A 244 -5.48 15.66 -18.57
CA LYS A 244 -6.47 16.43 -17.79
C LYS A 244 -6.72 15.82 -16.40
N THR A 245 -6.57 14.51 -16.26
CA THR A 245 -6.67 13.83 -14.96
C THR A 245 -5.54 14.28 -14.04
N TRP A 246 -4.32 14.31 -14.55
CA TRP A 246 -3.15 14.78 -13.83
C TRP A 246 -3.24 16.27 -13.48
N GLU A 247 -3.78 17.12 -14.36
CA GLU A 247 -4.06 18.54 -14.05
C GLU A 247 -5.05 18.70 -12.90
N ARG A 248 -6.10 17.87 -12.84
CA ARG A 248 -7.08 17.88 -11.73
C ARG A 248 -6.40 17.44 -10.43
N MET A 249 -5.63 16.36 -10.45
CA MET A 249 -4.89 15.92 -9.27
C MET A 249 -3.88 16.97 -8.79
N ARG A 250 -3.11 17.58 -9.70
CA ARG A 250 -2.17 18.67 -9.38
C ARG A 250 -2.87 19.84 -8.68
N ARG A 251 -4.05 20.24 -9.15
CA ARG A 251 -4.87 21.31 -8.52
C ARG A 251 -5.40 20.95 -7.13
N SER A 252 -5.49 19.66 -6.81
CA SER A 252 -5.91 19.18 -5.48
C SER A 252 -4.77 19.17 -4.44
N LEU A 253 -3.53 19.45 -4.85
CA LEU A 253 -2.37 19.45 -3.96
C LEU A 253 -2.18 20.79 -3.26
N ARG A 254 -1.59 20.73 -2.06
CA ARG A 254 -0.98 21.88 -1.40
C ARG A 254 0.23 22.36 -2.19
N ARG A 255 0.65 23.61 -1.98
CA ARG A 255 1.93 24.10 -2.50
C ARG A 255 3.08 23.22 -2.00
N GLY A 256 3.89 22.71 -2.93
CA GLY A 256 4.97 21.76 -2.66
C GLY A 256 4.52 20.31 -2.50
N GLY A 257 3.22 20.02 -2.65
CA GLY A 257 2.71 18.66 -2.62
C GLY A 257 3.10 17.87 -3.87
N ARG A 258 3.11 16.54 -3.74
CA ARG A 258 3.62 15.63 -4.77
C ARG A 258 2.69 14.43 -4.98
N ILE A 259 2.78 13.83 -6.15
CA ILE A 259 2.09 12.58 -6.49
C ILE A 259 3.12 11.48 -6.64
N MET A 260 2.85 10.33 -6.04
CA MET A 260 3.56 9.08 -6.31
C MET A 260 2.54 8.06 -6.80
N VAL A 261 2.79 7.43 -7.94
CA VAL A 261 1.83 6.55 -8.60
C VAL A 261 2.47 5.21 -8.93
N ASN A 262 1.75 4.12 -8.66
CA ASN A 262 2.04 2.83 -9.26
C ASN A 262 1.56 2.82 -10.71
N VAL A 263 2.49 2.87 -11.66
CA VAL A 263 2.19 2.83 -13.10
C VAL A 263 2.27 1.43 -13.70
N GLY A 264 2.48 0.40 -12.86
CA GLY A 264 2.49 -0.99 -13.29
C GLY A 264 3.68 -1.29 -14.22
N GLY A 265 3.46 -2.19 -15.17
CA GLY A 265 4.45 -2.56 -16.17
C GLY A 265 4.05 -3.83 -16.91
N SER A 266 5.02 -4.54 -17.49
CA SER A 266 4.81 -5.75 -18.30
C SER A 266 4.18 -6.91 -17.52
N CYS A 267 4.33 -6.94 -16.20
CA CYS A 267 3.80 -7.99 -15.33
C CYS A 267 2.28 -7.90 -15.10
N VAL A 268 1.64 -6.80 -15.51
CA VAL A 268 0.21 -6.56 -15.27
C VAL A 268 -0.61 -7.25 -16.36
N GLU A 269 -1.34 -8.29 -15.97
CA GLU A 269 -2.25 -9.00 -16.87
C GLU A 269 -3.63 -8.34 -16.87
N ALA A 270 -4.02 -7.74 -17.99
CA ALA A 270 -5.32 -7.13 -18.20
C ALA A 270 -6.38 -8.17 -18.62
N GLU A 271 -7.64 -7.93 -18.27
CA GLU A 271 -8.76 -8.73 -18.80
C GLU A 271 -8.95 -8.52 -20.31
N ASP A 272 -8.70 -7.30 -20.77
CA ASP A 272 -8.71 -6.94 -22.18
C ASP A 272 -7.32 -7.16 -22.78
N LYS A 273 -7.21 -8.13 -23.70
CA LYS A 273 -5.96 -8.45 -24.40
C LYS A 273 -5.44 -7.29 -25.26
N GLY A 274 -6.27 -6.30 -25.59
CA GLY A 274 -5.86 -5.08 -26.28
C GLY A 274 -5.16 -4.05 -25.39
N ARG A 275 -5.16 -4.23 -24.06
CA ARG A 275 -4.53 -3.33 -23.09
C ARG A 275 -3.23 -3.91 -22.57
N ASP A 276 -2.19 -3.87 -23.41
CA ASP A 276 -0.84 -4.27 -23.01
C ASP A 276 -0.33 -3.41 -21.85
N GLY A 277 0.13 -4.07 -20.77
CA GLY A 277 0.53 -3.39 -19.53
C GLY A 277 1.72 -2.43 -19.71
N ARG A 278 2.64 -2.74 -20.63
CA ARG A 278 3.79 -1.87 -20.93
C ARG A 278 3.33 -0.65 -21.71
N VAL A 279 2.51 -0.82 -22.74
CA VAL A 279 1.98 0.30 -23.54
C VAL A 279 1.16 1.23 -22.65
N VAL A 280 0.27 0.69 -21.81
CA VAL A 280 -0.55 1.49 -20.89
C VAL A 280 0.33 2.25 -19.88
N MET A 281 1.39 1.64 -19.36
CA MET A 281 2.38 2.31 -18.51
C MET A 281 3.08 3.47 -19.24
N GLU A 282 3.57 3.24 -20.47
CA GLU A 282 4.26 4.25 -21.28
C GLU A 282 3.33 5.45 -21.60
N GLU A 283 2.10 5.19 -22.02
CA GLU A 283 1.09 6.23 -22.29
C GLU A 283 0.71 7.01 -21.02
N THR A 284 0.65 6.33 -19.86
CA THR A 284 0.41 6.97 -18.57
C THR A 284 1.56 7.93 -18.21
N LEU A 285 2.82 7.49 -18.38
CA LEU A 285 4.00 8.32 -18.14
C LEU A 285 4.07 9.51 -19.11
N GLU A 286 3.68 9.33 -20.37
CA GLU A 286 3.56 10.42 -21.35
C GLU A 286 2.48 11.43 -20.94
N ALA A 287 1.33 10.95 -20.45
CA ALA A 287 0.29 11.83 -19.95
C ALA A 287 0.75 12.67 -18.74
N MET A 288 1.55 12.08 -17.85
CA MET A 288 2.17 12.78 -16.73
C MET A 288 3.19 13.83 -17.20
N SER A 289 4.07 13.48 -18.15
CA SER A 289 5.14 14.40 -18.61
C SER A 289 4.59 15.66 -19.27
N LYS A 290 3.43 15.57 -19.93
CA LYS A 290 2.69 16.73 -20.48
C LYS A 290 2.23 17.73 -19.41
N VAL A 291 2.10 17.32 -18.15
CA VAL A 291 1.61 18.15 -17.03
C VAL A 291 2.71 18.55 -16.04
N PHE A 292 3.71 17.69 -15.88
CA PHE A 292 4.83 17.85 -14.94
C PHE A 292 6.16 17.94 -15.71
N ASP A 293 6.32 19.01 -16.48
CA ASP A 293 7.43 19.25 -17.40
C ASP A 293 8.82 19.07 -16.73
N GLY A 294 9.54 18.02 -17.11
CA GLY A 294 10.85 17.66 -16.53
C GLY A 294 10.83 17.18 -15.07
N GLU A 295 9.65 17.10 -14.45
CA GLU A 295 9.48 16.82 -13.02
C GLU A 295 8.95 15.40 -12.75
N VAL A 296 9.11 14.47 -13.68
CA VAL A 296 8.71 13.06 -13.51
C VAL A 296 9.94 12.17 -13.38
N HIS A 297 10.00 11.43 -12.27
CA HIS A 297 11.04 10.45 -11.98
C HIS A 297 10.41 9.07 -11.84
N VAL A 298 11.08 8.03 -12.34
CA VAL A 298 10.60 6.66 -12.34
C VAL A 298 11.57 5.76 -11.57
N LEU A 299 11.01 4.88 -10.77
CA LEU A 299 11.69 3.77 -10.11
C LEU A 299 11.10 2.48 -10.67
N ARG A 300 11.96 1.59 -11.18
CA ARG A 300 11.56 0.26 -11.68
C ARG A 300 12.01 -0.80 -10.69
N LEU A 301 11.10 -1.68 -10.28
CA LEU A 301 11.37 -2.81 -9.41
C LEU A 301 11.31 -4.09 -10.24
N GLY A 302 12.45 -4.74 -10.48
CA GLY A 302 12.52 -6.02 -11.19
C GLY A 302 13.83 -6.20 -11.95
N ASN A 303 13.97 -7.35 -12.60
CA ASN A 303 15.12 -7.70 -13.45
C ASN A 303 14.75 -7.70 -14.95
N GLY A 304 13.89 -6.77 -15.38
CA GLY A 304 13.68 -6.42 -16.80
C GLY A 304 12.54 -7.13 -17.53
N LYS A 305 12.05 -8.29 -17.06
CA LYS A 305 10.84 -8.95 -17.62
C LYS A 305 9.57 -8.69 -16.80
N ASP A 306 9.71 -8.32 -15.52
CA ASP A 306 8.63 -8.25 -14.53
C ASP A 306 8.70 -6.98 -13.67
N ASP A 307 8.77 -5.82 -14.34
CA ASP A 307 9.03 -4.56 -13.64
C ASP A 307 7.72 -3.89 -13.19
N SER A 308 7.45 -3.83 -11.87
CA SER A 308 6.51 -2.84 -11.34
C SER A 308 7.21 -1.49 -11.30
N SER A 309 6.64 -0.49 -11.97
CA SER A 309 7.21 0.85 -12.06
C SER A 309 6.40 1.84 -11.24
N ILE A 310 7.09 2.67 -10.46
CA ILE A 310 6.52 3.76 -9.67
C ILE A 310 7.01 5.09 -10.25
N ALA A 311 6.13 6.05 -10.44
CA ALA A 311 6.50 7.41 -10.84
C ALA A 311 6.28 8.41 -9.69
N LEU A 312 7.12 9.44 -9.63
CA LEU A 312 7.12 10.53 -8.64
C LEU A 312 7.17 11.88 -9.37
N THR A 313 6.29 12.80 -8.96
CA THR A 313 6.24 14.17 -9.50
C THR A 313 7.01 15.18 -8.65
N GLY A 314 7.39 16.29 -9.28
CA GLY A 314 8.00 17.47 -8.66
C GLY A 314 9.54 17.43 -8.69
N GLU A 315 10.16 18.57 -8.37
CA GLU A 315 11.61 18.70 -8.25
C GLU A 315 12.26 17.55 -7.46
N PHE A 316 13.27 16.91 -8.03
CA PHE A 316 13.91 15.76 -7.41
C PHE A 316 14.62 16.15 -6.11
N PRO A 317 14.36 15.48 -4.97
CA PRO A 317 15.03 15.80 -3.72
C PRO A 317 16.53 15.51 -3.78
N ASP A 318 17.34 16.30 -3.05
CA ASP A 318 18.74 15.92 -2.80
C ASP A 318 18.78 14.55 -2.09
N VAL A 319 19.44 13.58 -2.73
CA VAL A 319 19.50 12.19 -2.28
C VAL A 319 20.07 12.06 -0.86
N LYS A 320 21.08 12.86 -0.50
CA LYS A 320 21.70 12.81 0.83
C LYS A 320 20.76 13.36 1.89
N VAL A 321 20.02 14.43 1.59
CA VAL A 321 19.00 15.00 2.48
C VAL A 321 17.81 14.05 2.62
N TRP A 322 17.31 13.49 1.52
CA TRP A 322 16.18 12.56 1.53
C TRP A 322 16.49 11.30 2.36
N LYS A 323 17.68 10.72 2.19
CA LYS A 323 18.15 9.58 3.01
C LYS A 323 18.32 9.89 4.49
N LYS A 324 18.45 11.15 4.92
CA LYS A 324 18.54 11.50 6.34
C LYS A 324 17.18 11.42 7.03
N VAL A 325 16.10 11.68 6.30
CA VAL A 325 14.73 11.77 6.84
C VAL A 325 13.87 10.54 6.57
N VAL A 326 14.23 9.70 5.60
CA VAL A 326 13.55 8.42 5.32
C VAL A 326 13.97 7.35 6.34
N PRO A 327 13.03 6.50 6.82
CA PRO A 327 13.33 5.36 7.68
C PRO A 327 14.46 4.49 7.13
N LYS A 328 15.31 3.97 8.03
CA LYS A 328 16.51 3.19 7.65
C LYS A 328 16.20 2.05 6.68
N SER A 329 15.08 1.36 6.87
CA SER A 329 14.63 0.25 6.03
C SER A 329 14.33 0.65 4.59
N LEU A 330 13.99 1.92 4.32
CA LEU A 330 13.57 2.38 3.00
C LEU A 330 14.64 3.20 2.26
N LYS A 331 15.81 3.44 2.87
CA LYS A 331 16.86 4.31 2.29
C LYS A 331 17.40 3.82 0.95
N PHE A 332 17.35 2.52 0.68
CA PHE A 332 17.87 1.94 -0.55
C PHE A 332 17.02 2.32 -1.77
N TYR A 333 15.69 2.45 -1.61
CA TYR A 333 14.80 2.88 -2.68
C TYR A 333 15.13 4.30 -3.19
N VAL A 334 15.69 5.16 -2.34
CA VAL A 334 16.04 6.54 -2.71
C VAL A 334 17.08 6.57 -3.84
N ASP A 335 17.97 5.57 -3.93
CA ASP A 335 18.99 5.50 -4.99
C ASP A 335 18.47 4.96 -6.33
N MET A 336 17.26 4.41 -6.35
CA MET A 336 16.72 3.69 -7.50
C MET A 336 15.95 4.58 -8.49
N TRP A 337 15.66 5.82 -8.11
CA TRP A 337 14.93 6.76 -8.94
C TRP A 337 15.80 7.30 -10.08
N LYS A 338 15.19 7.41 -11.28
CA LYS A 338 15.79 8.00 -12.48
C LYS A 338 14.84 9.04 -13.08
N PRO A 339 15.33 10.11 -13.72
CA PRO A 339 14.46 10.97 -14.53
C PRO A 339 13.78 10.15 -15.63
N LEU A 340 12.53 10.47 -15.97
CA LEU A 340 11.81 9.76 -17.04
C LEU A 340 12.53 9.86 -18.40
N ASN A 341 13.13 11.02 -18.69
CA ASN A 341 13.79 11.34 -19.96
C ASN A 341 15.33 11.39 -19.84
N GLY A 342 15.93 10.75 -18.83
CA GLY A 342 17.35 10.91 -18.49
C GLY A 342 18.15 9.62 -18.38
#